data_AF-A0A4S2H6Z1-F1
#
_entry.id   AF-A0A4S2H6Z1-F1
#
_cell.length_a   1.000
_cell.length_b   1.000
_cell.length_c   1.000
_cell.angle_alpha   90.00
_cell.angle_beta   90.00
_cell.angle_gamma   90.00
#
_symmetry.space_group_name_H-M   'P 1'
#
loop_
_entity.id
_entity.type
_entity.pdbx_description
1 polymer ?
#
loop_
_entity_poly.entity_id
_entity_poly.type
_entity_poly.pdbx_seq_one_letter_code
_entity_poly.pdbx_strand_id
1 'polypeptide(L)'
;MKTNNTKKNRNDTRSAKVNRDQKNCKKEPYIPDLFDKPAIEVAEVGVPLDMEACPGTDSNEPTLVDKEHYGKIYTVTDGSFYTIRLGIHSSSLGVGSMNEDCAVVCAIPTTSDKTQRLMALFFIPEIYPVKFMDAIWLHAKNDRQFKLEYVFGSAALESNNDSRAFPLRHDAITEEDDHIMILQNGIEGEIPAFCTFAYDFIRFQVKVVFEE
;
A
#
# COMPACT_ATOMS: atom_id res chain seq x y z
N MET A 1 -52.69 61.24 -14.67
CA MET A 1 -53.42 61.51 -13.42
C MET A 1 -53.13 60.35 -12.46
N LYS A 2 -52.63 60.68 -11.25
CA LYS A 2 -52.41 59.83 -10.06
C LYS A 2 -51.23 58.84 -10.05
N THR A 3 -50.18 59.34 -9.40
CA THR A 3 -49.10 58.71 -8.64
C THR A 3 -49.53 57.59 -7.69
N ASN A 4 -48.60 56.67 -7.36
CA ASN A 4 -48.19 56.44 -5.97
C ASN A 4 -46.84 55.69 -5.89
N ASN A 5 -45.86 56.37 -5.29
CA ASN A 5 -44.62 55.83 -4.75
C ASN A 5 -44.86 55.40 -3.30
N THR A 6 -44.35 54.24 -2.90
CA THR A 6 -44.01 53.97 -1.49
C THR A 6 -42.67 53.25 -1.40
N LYS A 7 -41.78 53.83 -0.60
CA LYS A 7 -40.39 53.43 -0.31
C LYS A 7 -40.29 52.47 0.89
N LYS A 8 -39.10 51.84 0.99
CA LYS A 8 -38.39 51.24 2.16
C LYS A 8 -38.81 49.80 2.53
N ASN A 9 -37.92 48.86 2.88
CA ASN A 9 -36.55 48.94 3.38
C ASN A 9 -35.74 47.65 3.13
N ARG A 10 -34.42 47.85 3.01
CA ARG A 10 -33.23 47.00 3.27
C ARG A 10 -33.44 45.67 4.01
N ASN A 11 -32.72 44.65 3.52
CA ASN A 11 -31.74 43.84 4.25
C ASN A 11 -30.81 43.22 3.19
N ASP A 12 -29.60 43.75 3.02
CA ASP A 12 -28.36 43.17 3.55
C ASP A 12 -28.13 41.71 3.14
N THR A 13 -27.38 41.53 2.05
CA THR A 13 -26.42 40.43 1.92
C THR A 13 -25.35 40.84 0.93
N ARG A 14 -24.30 41.50 1.45
CA ARG A 14 -23.00 41.54 0.79
C ARG A 14 -22.47 40.11 0.81
N SER A 15 -22.69 39.33 -0.26
CA SER A 15 -22.00 38.05 -0.41
C SER A 15 -20.52 38.35 -0.65
N ALA A 16 -19.70 37.97 0.33
CA ALA A 16 -18.25 38.02 0.26
C ALA A 16 -17.75 37.40 -1.05
N LYS A 17 -16.81 38.10 -1.69
CA LYS A 17 -16.02 37.58 -2.81
C LYS A 17 -15.39 36.25 -2.39
N VAL A 18 -15.88 35.15 -2.97
CA VAL A 18 -15.19 33.87 -2.93
C VAL A 18 -13.97 34.01 -3.84
N ASN A 19 -12.79 34.13 -3.25
CA ASN A 19 -11.52 33.93 -3.95
C ASN A 19 -11.50 32.50 -4.47
N ARG A 20 -11.90 32.32 -5.73
CA ARG A 20 -11.53 31.13 -6.49
C ARG A 20 -10.08 31.33 -6.94
N ASP A 21 -9.15 31.04 -6.04
CA ASP A 21 -7.80 30.67 -6.45
C ASP A 21 -7.91 29.29 -7.11
N GLN A 22 -8.36 29.32 -8.36
CA GLN A 22 -8.34 28.22 -9.28
C GLN A 22 -6.86 27.97 -9.58
N LYS A 23 -6.24 27.13 -8.75
CA LYS A 23 -4.90 26.60 -8.95
C LYS A 23 -4.89 26.04 -10.36
N ASN A 24 -4.31 26.79 -11.30
CA ASN A 24 -4.12 26.35 -12.67
C ASN A 24 -3.17 25.16 -12.63
N CYS A 25 -3.71 23.95 -12.41
CA CYS A 25 -3.10 22.74 -12.91
C CYS A 25 -2.98 22.96 -14.40
N LYS A 26 -1.79 23.37 -14.85
CA LYS A 26 -1.43 23.29 -16.25
C LYS A 26 -1.59 21.81 -16.60
N LYS A 27 -2.72 21.45 -17.20
CA LYS A 27 -2.81 20.19 -17.93
C LYS A 27 -1.69 20.27 -18.96
N GLU A 28 -0.80 19.30 -18.94
CA GLU A 28 0.18 19.17 -19.99
C GLU A 28 -0.56 19.24 -21.33
N PRO A 29 -0.06 20.04 -22.29
CA PRO A 29 -0.74 20.22 -23.56
C PRO A 29 -0.90 18.84 -24.19
N TYR A 30 -2.16 18.45 -24.44
CA TYR A 30 -2.44 17.28 -25.26
C TYR A 30 -1.81 17.52 -26.63
N ILE A 31 -0.81 16.72 -26.98
CA ILE A 31 -0.16 16.75 -28.30
C ILE A 31 -0.87 15.69 -29.14
N PRO A 32 -1.72 16.09 -30.10
CA PRO A 32 -2.26 15.16 -31.08
C PRO A 32 -1.07 14.51 -31.82
N ASP A 33 -1.14 13.20 -32.08
CA ASP A 33 -0.12 12.38 -32.77
C ASP A 33 1.07 11.86 -31.94
N LEU A 34 1.21 12.18 -30.65
CA LEU A 34 2.28 11.58 -29.82
C LEU A 34 1.87 10.22 -29.23
N PHE A 35 0.59 10.05 -28.91
CA PHE A 35 0.03 8.83 -28.31
C PHE A 35 -0.92 8.06 -29.27
N ASP A 36 -1.14 8.57 -30.48
CA ASP A 36 -2.12 8.04 -31.44
C ASP A 36 -1.50 7.11 -32.52
N LYS A 37 -0.21 6.77 -32.39
CA LYS A 37 0.49 5.89 -33.34
C LYS A 37 0.63 4.48 -32.78
N PRO A 38 0.45 3.43 -33.59
CA PRO A 38 0.89 2.09 -33.21
C PRO A 38 2.38 2.14 -32.88
N ALA A 39 2.73 1.88 -31.62
CA ALA A 39 4.09 1.83 -31.14
C ALA A 39 4.39 0.43 -30.59
N ILE A 40 5.63 -0.03 -30.77
CA ILE A 40 6.17 -1.19 -30.08
C ILE A 40 7.09 -0.64 -29.00
N GLU A 41 6.73 -0.88 -27.75
CA GLU A 41 7.51 -0.49 -26.58
C GLU A 41 8.10 -1.73 -25.92
N VAL A 42 9.27 -1.58 -25.31
CA VAL A 42 9.86 -2.66 -24.52
C VAL A 42 9.05 -2.79 -23.24
N ALA A 43 8.41 -3.94 -23.04
CA ALA A 43 7.77 -4.27 -21.77
C ALA A 43 8.83 -4.84 -20.82
N GLU A 44 9.05 -4.19 -19.68
CA GLU A 44 9.86 -4.76 -18.61
C GLU A 44 9.05 -5.86 -17.92
N VAL A 45 9.65 -7.05 -17.78
CA VAL A 45 9.04 -8.16 -17.05
C VAL A 45 8.94 -7.75 -15.58
N GLY A 46 7.72 -7.77 -15.05
CA GLY A 46 7.40 -7.21 -13.74
C GLY A 46 7.90 -8.04 -12.56
N VAL A 47 8.26 -9.31 -12.70
CA VAL A 47 8.61 -10.15 -11.54
C VAL A 47 10.14 -10.36 -11.47
N PRO A 48 10.78 -10.24 -10.29
CA PRO A 48 12.19 -10.57 -10.10
C PRO A 48 12.56 -11.95 -10.64
N LEU A 49 13.62 -12.02 -11.46
CA LEU A 49 14.05 -13.27 -12.11
C LEU A 49 14.92 -14.16 -11.21
N ASP A 50 15.27 -13.67 -10.03
CA ASP A 50 16.23 -14.24 -9.09
C ASP A 50 15.58 -14.71 -7.79
N MET A 51 14.26 -14.98 -7.82
CA MET A 51 13.58 -15.62 -6.70
C MET A 51 14.21 -16.98 -6.39
N GLU A 52 14.48 -17.22 -5.11
CA GLU A 52 15.04 -18.47 -4.62
C GLU A 52 14.16 -19.10 -3.54
N ALA A 53 14.31 -20.42 -3.35
CA ALA A 53 13.62 -21.10 -2.27
C ALA A 53 14.12 -20.55 -0.92
N CYS A 54 13.18 -20.20 -0.04
CA CYS A 54 13.47 -19.76 1.31
C CYS A 54 14.29 -20.85 2.04
N PRO A 55 15.44 -20.53 2.63
CA PRO A 55 16.25 -21.52 3.31
C PRO A 55 15.53 -22.07 4.56
N GLY A 56 15.68 -23.36 4.81
CA GLY A 56 15.24 -24.00 6.06
C GLY A 56 13.77 -24.41 6.14
N THR A 57 13.02 -24.36 5.04
CA THR A 57 11.65 -24.87 4.99
C THR A 57 11.61 -26.28 4.36
N ASP A 58 11.58 -27.34 5.15
CA ASP A 58 11.29 -28.72 4.70
C ASP A 58 9.78 -28.93 4.46
N SER A 59 9.13 -27.92 3.87
CA SER A 59 7.69 -27.91 3.65
C SER A 59 7.34 -28.56 2.31
N ASN A 60 6.24 -29.33 2.28
CA ASN A 60 5.63 -29.79 1.03
C ASN A 60 5.11 -28.64 0.16
N GLU A 61 4.99 -27.44 0.74
CA GLU A 61 4.63 -26.19 0.07
C GLU A 61 5.86 -25.26 0.10
N PRO A 62 6.65 -25.22 -0.99
CA PRO A 62 7.87 -24.43 -1.01
C PRO A 62 7.54 -22.94 -0.96
N THR A 63 8.40 -22.17 -0.30
CA THR A 63 8.27 -20.70 -0.19
C THR A 63 9.38 -20.05 -0.99
N LEU A 64 9.05 -19.10 -1.85
CA LEU A 64 9.99 -18.28 -2.62
C LEU A 64 10.22 -16.95 -1.92
N VAL A 65 11.44 -16.45 -2.01
CA VAL A 65 11.84 -15.13 -1.53
C VAL A 65 12.63 -14.41 -2.62
N ASP A 66 12.50 -13.09 -2.66
CA ASP A 66 13.39 -12.22 -3.44
C ASP A 66 14.67 -11.99 -2.64
N LYS A 67 15.79 -12.54 -3.10
CA LYS A 67 17.07 -12.49 -2.39
C LYS A 67 17.57 -11.06 -2.14
N GLU A 68 17.28 -10.13 -3.04
CA GLU A 68 17.78 -8.76 -2.93
C GLU A 68 17.04 -7.96 -1.85
N HIS A 69 15.80 -8.34 -1.54
CA HIS A 69 14.89 -7.59 -0.68
C HIS A 69 14.56 -8.29 0.64
N TYR A 70 14.37 -9.61 0.60
CA TYR A 70 14.10 -10.43 1.76
C TYR A 70 15.24 -10.32 2.78
N GLY A 71 14.90 -10.21 4.07
CA GLY A 71 15.93 -10.21 5.10
C GLY A 71 16.49 -8.84 5.45
N LYS A 72 16.05 -7.76 4.79
CA LYS A 72 16.61 -6.43 5.03
C LYS A 72 16.39 -5.99 6.48
N ILE A 73 17.48 -5.47 7.06
CA ILE A 73 17.53 -4.98 8.43
C ILE A 73 17.47 -3.45 8.42
N TYR A 74 16.57 -2.89 9.21
CA TYR A 74 16.42 -1.45 9.39
C TYR A 74 16.55 -1.06 10.85
N THR A 75 17.21 0.07 11.09
CA THR A 75 17.29 0.66 12.43
C THR A 75 16.13 1.61 12.68
N VAL A 76 15.45 1.43 13.81
CA VAL A 76 14.31 2.25 14.21
C VAL A 76 14.63 3.27 15.29
N THR A 77 13.82 4.33 15.32
CA THR A 77 13.89 5.41 16.31
C THR A 77 12.59 5.52 17.10
N ASP A 78 12.70 5.88 18.38
CA ASP A 78 11.57 6.01 19.27
C ASP A 78 10.56 7.08 18.80
N GLY A 79 9.27 6.81 19.02
CA GLY A 79 8.15 7.67 18.62
C GLY A 79 7.96 7.84 17.12
N SER A 80 8.76 7.18 16.28
CA SER A 80 8.72 7.34 14.82
C SER A 80 7.66 6.47 14.18
N PHE A 81 7.10 6.96 13.07
CA PHE A 81 6.16 6.24 12.23
C PHE A 81 6.86 5.77 10.96
N TYR A 82 6.75 4.48 10.65
CA TYR A 82 7.30 3.90 9.43
C TYR A 82 6.18 3.38 8.55
N THR A 83 6.30 3.63 7.25
CA THR A 83 5.49 2.94 6.25
C THR A 83 6.25 1.71 5.81
N ILE A 84 5.66 0.54 6.03
CA ILE A 84 6.19 -0.75 5.65
C ILE A 84 5.54 -1.16 4.34
N ARG A 85 6.34 -1.63 3.39
CA ARG A 85 5.91 -2.22 2.11
C ARG A 85 6.60 -3.57 2.00
N LEU A 86 5.82 -4.64 2.03
CA LEU A 86 6.29 -6.01 1.85
C LEU A 86 5.65 -6.56 0.57
N GLY A 87 6.42 -7.28 -0.25
CA GLY A 87 5.88 -7.84 -1.49
C GLY A 87 6.92 -8.05 -2.59
N ILE A 88 6.44 -8.07 -3.83
CA ILE A 88 7.27 -8.31 -5.00
C ILE A 88 7.80 -6.96 -5.51
N HIS A 89 9.12 -6.78 -5.50
CA HIS A 89 9.74 -5.55 -5.97
C HIS A 89 9.84 -5.50 -7.50
N SER A 90 8.69 -5.31 -8.15
CA SER A 90 8.54 -5.25 -9.60
C SER A 90 9.09 -3.98 -10.25
N SER A 91 9.19 -3.95 -11.58
CA SER A 91 9.49 -2.69 -12.29
C SER A 91 8.39 -1.65 -12.05
N SER A 92 8.78 -0.41 -11.79
CA SER A 92 7.86 0.73 -11.66
C SER A 92 7.21 1.14 -13.00
N LEU A 93 7.64 0.56 -14.12
CA LEU A 93 7.02 0.73 -15.44
C LEU A 93 6.03 -0.39 -15.77
N GLY A 94 6.01 -1.46 -14.97
CA GLY A 94 5.19 -2.65 -15.19
C GLY A 94 3.77 -2.55 -14.63
N VAL A 95 2.96 -3.55 -14.98
CA VAL A 95 1.72 -3.87 -14.25
C VAL A 95 2.09 -4.61 -12.97
N GLY A 96 1.30 -4.43 -11.90
CA GLY A 96 1.55 -5.13 -10.65
C GLY A 96 1.60 -6.65 -10.81
N SER A 97 2.39 -7.29 -9.97
CA SER A 97 2.75 -8.71 -10.06
C SER A 97 1.63 -9.66 -9.62
N MET A 98 0.66 -9.16 -8.85
CA MET A 98 -0.45 -9.92 -8.28
C MET A 98 -1.77 -9.34 -8.74
N ASN A 99 -2.69 -10.21 -9.15
CA ASN A 99 -4.04 -9.86 -9.58
C ASN A 99 -5.04 -9.90 -8.41
N GLU A 100 -6.31 -9.66 -8.71
CA GLU A 100 -7.41 -9.64 -7.73
C GLU A 100 -7.70 -10.99 -7.05
N ASP A 101 -7.22 -12.10 -7.60
CA ASP A 101 -7.40 -13.45 -7.05
C ASP A 101 -6.32 -13.83 -6.03
N CYS A 102 -5.23 -13.06 -5.98
CA CYS A 102 -4.13 -13.30 -5.06
C CYS A 102 -4.55 -12.98 -3.62
N ALA A 103 -4.05 -13.77 -2.67
CA ALA A 103 -4.27 -13.53 -1.25
C ALA A 103 -2.97 -13.12 -0.55
N VAL A 104 -3.09 -12.34 0.52
CA VAL A 104 -1.97 -11.94 1.38
C VAL A 104 -2.30 -12.15 2.85
N VAL A 105 -1.31 -12.65 3.58
CA VAL A 105 -1.29 -12.74 5.04
C VAL A 105 -0.08 -11.98 5.55
N CYS A 106 -0.26 -11.02 6.44
CA CYS A 106 0.83 -10.30 7.09
C CYS A 106 0.73 -10.42 8.61
N ALA A 107 1.87 -10.64 9.26
CA ALA A 107 1.99 -10.73 10.70
C ALA A 107 2.85 -9.57 11.24
N ILE A 108 2.29 -8.84 12.19
CA ILE A 108 2.94 -7.71 12.87
C ILE A 108 3.02 -8.06 14.37
N PRO A 109 4.23 -8.29 14.92
CA PRO A 109 4.38 -8.58 16.34
C PRO A 109 4.01 -7.35 17.19
N THR A 110 3.31 -7.58 18.30
CA THR A 110 2.87 -6.53 19.24
C THR A 110 3.61 -6.57 20.57
N THR A 111 4.25 -7.69 20.88
CA THR A 111 5.11 -7.84 22.05
C THR A 111 6.42 -7.10 21.88
N SER A 112 7.00 -6.71 23.00
CA SER A 112 8.26 -5.98 23.01
C SER A 112 9.45 -6.90 22.82
N ASP A 113 10.37 -6.50 21.97
CA ASP A 113 11.61 -7.23 21.69
C ASP A 113 12.68 -6.24 21.22
N LYS A 114 13.94 -6.67 21.24
CA LYS A 114 15.09 -5.96 20.66
C LYS A 114 15.09 -6.00 19.14
N THR A 115 14.44 -7.02 18.58
CA THR A 115 14.35 -7.28 17.15
C THR A 115 12.92 -7.65 16.80
N GLN A 116 12.30 -6.90 15.90
CA GLN A 116 10.94 -7.16 15.46
C GLN A 116 10.97 -7.63 14.01
N ARG A 117 10.45 -8.83 13.74
CA ARG A 117 10.33 -9.36 12.38
C ARG A 117 8.92 -9.09 11.86
N LEU A 118 8.81 -8.39 10.75
CA LEU A 118 7.56 -8.26 10.00
C LEU A 118 7.63 -9.12 8.75
N MET A 119 6.54 -9.83 8.46
CA MET A 119 6.50 -10.80 7.37
C MET A 119 5.16 -10.74 6.66
N ALA A 120 5.19 -10.92 5.34
CA ALA A 120 4.02 -11.14 4.52
C ALA A 120 4.20 -12.41 3.67
N LEU A 121 3.14 -13.20 3.59
CA LEU A 121 3.00 -14.35 2.71
C LEU A 121 1.96 -14.04 1.64
N PHE A 122 2.29 -14.36 0.41
CA PHE A 122 1.45 -14.15 -0.76
C PHE A 122 1.13 -15.49 -1.41
N PHE A 123 -0.15 -15.68 -1.67
CA PHE A 123 -0.70 -16.89 -2.27
C PHE A 123 -1.17 -16.51 -3.66
N ILE A 124 -0.40 -16.94 -4.66
CA ILE A 124 -0.62 -16.64 -6.07
C ILE A 124 -1.14 -17.93 -6.71
N PRO A 125 -2.40 -17.98 -7.16
CA PRO A 125 -3.02 -19.20 -7.68
C PRO A 125 -2.21 -19.90 -8.79
N GLU A 126 -1.56 -19.12 -9.65
CA GLU A 126 -0.82 -19.56 -10.81
C GLU A 126 0.43 -20.39 -10.46
N ILE A 127 0.96 -20.23 -9.25
CA ILE A 127 2.17 -20.96 -8.78
C ILE A 127 1.86 -21.93 -7.64
N TYR A 128 0.59 -22.17 -7.29
CA TYR A 128 0.23 -23.11 -6.24
C TYR A 128 0.84 -24.52 -6.50
N PRO A 129 1.43 -25.20 -5.48
CA PRO A 129 1.41 -24.91 -4.05
C PRO A 129 2.53 -24.00 -3.54
N VAL A 130 3.30 -23.37 -4.44
CA VAL A 130 4.37 -22.43 -4.08
C VAL A 130 3.77 -21.14 -3.53
N LYS A 131 4.39 -20.58 -2.50
CA LYS A 131 4.03 -19.28 -1.90
C LYS A 131 5.18 -18.31 -2.07
N PHE A 132 4.90 -17.01 -2.13
CA PHE A 132 5.92 -15.98 -2.06
C PHE A 132 5.95 -15.36 -0.66
N MET A 133 7.14 -15.01 -0.17
CA MET A 133 7.33 -14.38 1.13
C MET A 133 8.26 -13.18 1.00
N ASP A 134 7.91 -12.13 1.73
CA ASP A 134 8.81 -11.02 2.00
C ASP A 134 8.83 -10.71 3.50
N ALA A 135 9.99 -10.31 4.00
CA ALA A 135 10.18 -10.04 5.41
C ALA A 135 11.32 -9.04 5.67
N ILE A 136 11.13 -8.22 6.69
CA ILE A 136 12.14 -7.28 7.19
C ILE A 136 12.33 -7.43 8.69
N TRP A 137 13.48 -6.98 9.16
CA TRP A 137 13.85 -6.97 10.57
C TRP A 137 14.07 -5.53 11.01
N LEU A 138 13.37 -5.12 12.07
CA LEU A 138 13.55 -3.83 12.71
C LEU A 138 14.38 -4.02 13.98
N HIS A 139 15.40 -3.17 14.17
CA HIS A 139 16.29 -3.22 15.31
C HIS A 139 16.47 -1.84 15.96
N ALA A 140 16.68 -1.83 17.27
CA ALA A 140 17.12 -0.63 17.99
C ALA A 140 18.65 -0.46 17.90
N LYS A 141 19.16 0.79 17.86
CA LYS A 141 20.63 1.06 17.87
C LYS A 141 21.36 0.53 19.11
N ASN A 142 20.67 0.44 20.24
CA ASN A 142 21.26 0.20 21.55
C ASN A 142 20.71 -1.09 22.22
N ASP A 143 20.18 -2.04 21.44
CA ASP A 143 19.55 -3.27 21.96
C ASP A 143 18.45 -3.03 23.01
N ARG A 144 17.84 -1.84 22.99
CA ARG A 144 16.66 -1.54 23.81
C ARG A 144 15.47 -2.29 23.23
N GLN A 145 14.63 -2.78 24.13
CA GLN A 145 13.36 -3.39 23.74
C GLN A 145 12.39 -2.30 23.28
N PHE A 146 11.62 -2.63 22.25
CA PHE A 146 10.58 -1.78 21.72
C PHE A 146 9.44 -2.65 21.21
N LYS A 147 8.24 -2.08 21.23
CA LYS A 147 7.05 -2.68 20.63
C LYS A 147 6.64 -1.90 19.38
N LEU A 148 5.89 -2.57 18.52
CA LEU A 148 5.25 -1.96 17.36
C LEU A 148 3.77 -1.73 17.66
N GLU A 149 3.32 -0.50 17.45
CA GLU A 149 1.91 -0.15 17.48
C GLU A 149 1.43 -0.01 16.03
N TYR A 150 0.59 -0.93 15.57
CA TYR A 150 -0.04 -0.82 14.25
C TYR A 150 -0.93 0.43 14.17
N VAL A 151 -0.84 1.14 13.05
CA VAL A 151 -1.72 2.29 12.76
C VAL A 151 -2.96 1.78 12.06
N PHE A 152 -4.08 1.67 12.78
CA PHE A 152 -5.35 1.21 12.22
C PHE A 152 -5.79 2.05 11.01
N GLY A 153 -6.27 1.36 9.97
CA GLY A 153 -6.70 1.97 8.70
C GLY A 153 -5.54 2.35 7.76
N SER A 154 -4.30 2.02 8.09
CA SER A 154 -3.14 2.31 7.22
C SER A 154 -2.88 1.27 6.14
N ALA A 155 -3.47 0.07 6.27
CA ALA A 155 -3.24 -1.05 5.37
C ALA A 155 -3.86 -0.83 3.98
N ALA A 156 -3.10 -1.11 2.93
CA ALA A 156 -3.54 -1.04 1.54
C ALA A 156 -2.70 -1.95 0.64
N LEU A 157 -3.31 -2.45 -0.43
CA LEU A 157 -2.57 -3.08 -1.54
C LEU A 157 -2.10 -1.99 -2.49
N GLU A 158 -0.84 -2.04 -2.91
CA GLU A 158 -0.22 -0.99 -3.71
C GLU A 158 0.62 -1.58 -4.85
N SER A 159 0.53 -0.97 -6.03
CA SER A 159 1.40 -1.27 -7.17
C SER A 159 2.70 -0.47 -7.12
N ASN A 160 3.80 -0.99 -7.65
CA ASN A 160 5.07 -0.26 -7.67
C ASN A 160 5.09 0.96 -8.61
N ASN A 161 4.16 1.03 -9.56
CA ASN A 161 4.06 2.12 -10.53
C ASN A 161 3.37 3.40 -9.99
N ASP A 162 3.29 3.57 -8.66
CA ASP A 162 2.76 4.73 -7.92
C ASP A 162 1.31 5.14 -8.28
N SER A 163 0.60 4.34 -9.10
CA SER A 163 -0.61 4.83 -9.74
C SER A 163 -1.84 4.77 -8.84
N ARG A 164 -2.02 3.73 -7.98
CA ARG A 164 -3.20 3.55 -7.12
C ARG A 164 -2.89 2.63 -5.94
N ALA A 165 -3.49 2.91 -4.78
CA ALA A 165 -3.55 1.98 -3.64
C ALA A 165 -5.01 1.58 -3.35
N PHE A 166 -5.23 0.32 -3.05
CA PHE A 166 -6.52 -0.24 -2.63
C PHE A 166 -6.53 -0.38 -1.11
N PRO A 167 -7.20 0.51 -0.36
CA PRO A 167 -7.24 0.44 1.09
C PRO A 167 -7.97 -0.83 1.55
N LEU A 168 -7.39 -1.54 2.51
CA LEU A 168 -8.02 -2.71 3.08
C LEU A 168 -9.14 -2.32 4.04
N ARG A 169 -10.14 -3.19 4.12
CA ARG A 169 -11.26 -3.03 5.04
C ARG A 169 -10.80 -3.30 6.48
N HIS A 170 -11.52 -2.77 7.46
CA HIS A 170 -11.16 -2.93 8.87
C HIS A 170 -11.28 -4.39 9.36
N ASP A 171 -12.17 -5.18 8.75
CA ASP A 171 -12.38 -6.59 9.05
C ASP A 171 -11.28 -7.51 8.49
N ALA A 172 -10.38 -6.98 7.64
CA ALA A 172 -9.17 -7.68 7.22
C ALA A 172 -8.09 -7.70 8.32
N ILE A 173 -8.29 -7.00 9.44
CA ILE A 173 -7.32 -6.91 10.54
C ILE A 173 -7.88 -7.62 11.77
N THR A 174 -7.14 -8.60 12.27
CA THR A 174 -7.45 -9.33 13.50
C THR A 174 -6.30 -9.24 14.49
N GLU A 175 -6.62 -9.24 15.77
CA GLU A 175 -5.64 -9.43 16.85
C GLU A 175 -5.62 -10.92 17.21
N GLU A 176 -4.44 -11.54 17.12
CA GLU A 176 -4.21 -12.94 17.44
C GLU A 176 -3.01 -13.06 18.38
N ASP A 177 -3.27 -13.40 19.64
CA ASP A 177 -2.28 -13.51 20.71
C ASP A 177 -1.35 -12.27 20.77
N ASP A 178 -0.08 -12.48 20.41
CA ASP A 178 1.01 -11.50 20.43
C ASP A 178 1.23 -10.81 19.06
N HIS A 179 0.26 -10.91 18.15
CA HIS A 179 0.35 -10.41 16.79
C HIS A 179 -0.93 -9.69 16.34
N ILE A 180 -0.73 -8.70 15.48
CA ILE A 180 -1.78 -8.20 14.59
C ILE A 180 -1.60 -8.91 13.26
N MET A 181 -2.67 -9.53 12.79
CA MET A 181 -2.75 -10.22 11.51
C MET A 181 -3.52 -9.36 10.52
N ILE A 182 -2.99 -9.22 9.31
CA ILE A 182 -3.70 -8.65 8.17
C ILE A 182 -3.94 -9.80 7.19
N LEU A 183 -5.20 -10.10 6.91
CA LEU A 183 -5.63 -11.15 6.00
C LEU A 183 -6.53 -10.56 4.92
N GLN A 184 -6.10 -10.66 3.66
CA GLN A 184 -6.92 -10.34 2.51
C GLN A 184 -6.95 -11.55 1.57
N ASN A 185 -8.12 -12.15 1.40
CA ASN A 185 -8.35 -13.32 0.55
C ASN A 185 -8.94 -12.90 -0.79
N GLY A 186 -8.08 -12.46 -1.71
CA GLY A 186 -8.52 -11.84 -2.96
C GLY A 186 -9.30 -10.54 -2.72
N ILE A 187 -9.58 -9.81 -3.78
CA ILE A 187 -10.42 -8.61 -3.79
C ILE A 187 -11.48 -8.70 -4.91
N GLU A 188 -11.68 -9.89 -5.46
CA GLU A 188 -12.73 -10.19 -6.42
C GLU A 188 -14.09 -9.79 -5.84
N GLY A 189 -14.87 -9.02 -6.61
CA GLY A 189 -16.18 -8.51 -6.18
C GLY A 189 -16.13 -7.24 -5.32
N GLU A 190 -14.96 -6.83 -4.82
CA GLU A 190 -14.78 -5.48 -4.24
C GLU A 190 -14.50 -4.42 -5.31
N ILE A 191 -14.02 -4.87 -6.49
CA ILE A 191 -13.75 -4.04 -7.64
C ILE A 191 -14.90 -4.16 -8.66
N PRO A 192 -15.36 -3.06 -9.27
CA PRO A 192 -16.35 -3.12 -10.34
C PRO A 192 -15.87 -4.00 -11.50
N ALA A 193 -16.73 -4.86 -12.06
CA ALA A 193 -16.38 -5.86 -13.07
C ALA A 193 -15.75 -5.34 -14.40
N PHE A 194 -15.72 -4.03 -14.62
CA PHE A 194 -15.07 -3.40 -15.78
C PHE A 194 -13.70 -2.79 -15.44
N CYS A 195 -13.26 -2.92 -14.20
CA CYS A 195 -11.96 -2.48 -13.70
C CYS A 195 -11.10 -3.71 -13.40
N THR A 196 -9.81 -3.60 -13.66
CA THR A 196 -8.81 -4.54 -13.16
C THR A 196 -7.94 -3.85 -12.14
N PHE A 197 -7.48 -4.59 -11.14
CA PHE A 197 -6.50 -4.13 -10.19
C PHE A 197 -5.36 -5.14 -10.10
N ALA A 198 -4.15 -4.62 -10.10
CA ALA A 198 -2.95 -5.39 -9.85
C ALA A 198 -2.09 -4.65 -8.84
N TYR A 199 -1.42 -5.40 -7.98
CA TYR A 199 -0.60 -4.86 -6.91
C TYR A 199 0.69 -5.65 -6.77
N ASP A 200 1.61 -5.08 -6.00
CA ASP A 200 2.94 -5.62 -5.76
C ASP A 200 3.22 -5.78 -4.27
N PHE A 201 2.62 -4.89 -3.45
CA PHE A 201 2.89 -4.80 -2.03
C PHE A 201 1.63 -4.81 -1.19
N ILE A 202 1.74 -5.40 0.00
CA ILE A 202 0.97 -4.93 1.16
C ILE A 202 1.72 -3.77 1.79
N ARG A 203 1.04 -2.63 1.89
CA ARG A 203 1.53 -1.41 2.55
C ARG A 203 0.79 -1.23 3.86
N PHE A 204 1.49 -0.89 4.94
CA PHE A 204 0.87 -0.50 6.21
C PHE A 204 1.80 0.42 7.02
N GLN A 205 1.31 0.96 8.13
CA GLN A 205 2.11 1.83 9.01
C GLN A 205 2.20 1.27 10.43
N VAL A 206 3.38 1.43 11.02
CA VAL A 206 3.66 1.10 12.42
C VAL A 206 4.30 2.29 13.11
N LYS A 207 3.97 2.47 14.39
CA LYS A 207 4.64 3.39 15.30
C LYS A 207 5.55 2.58 16.23
N VAL A 208 6.77 3.07 16.41
CA VAL A 208 7.74 2.45 17.30
C VAL A 208 7.67 3.08 18.67
N VAL A 209 7.59 2.26 19.72
CA VAL A 209 7.56 2.70 21.11
C VAL A 209 8.58 1.90 21.91
N PHE A 210 9.60 2.58 22.40
CA PHE A 210 10.62 1.96 23.24
C PHE A 210 10.10 1.77 24.66
N GLU A 211 10.56 0.71 25.32
CA GLU A 211 10.32 0.55 26.76
C GLU A 211 11.20 1.50 27.57
N GLU A 212 10.64 2.01 28.67
CA GLU A 212 11.35 2.87 29.62
C GLU A 212 12.50 2.12 30.32
#